data_AF-A0A8I2G7Y6-F1
#
_entry.id   AF-A0A8I2G7Y6-F1
#
_cell.length_a   1.000
_cell.length_b   1.000
_cell.length_c   1.000
_cell.angle_alpha   90.00
_cell.angle_beta   90.00
_cell.angle_gamma   90.00
#
_symmetry.space_group_name_H-M   'P 1'
#
loop_
_entity.id
_entity.type
_entity.pdbx_description
1 polymer ?
#
loop_
_entity_poly.entity_id
_entity_poly.type
_entity_poly.pdbx_seq_one_letter_code
_entity_poly.pdbx_strand_id
1 'polypeptide(L)'
;MSRETQNFKSIPPEISGKVINKKGKGIKDVILTFLNEEGTASEKTNTDEKGEYSLEVLNNWSGSVTPKKKRYIFYPAKRDYQNMSIDKGKPEGDYKAVLNLKFFVSVTGNYRVPSGENFKNFYGSDIFDPEIKAGYKFYRGFYVWGGYGFFSKSGESKVFKEPTKWQQEFLSLGLGYYENLSITFGWKAEVGVLKVWYTEEMSYIV
;
A
#
# COMPACT_ATOMS: atom_id res chain seq x y z
N MET A 1 -51.11 5.48 -46.59
CA MET A 1 -49.94 4.86 -45.94
C MET A 1 -49.39 5.84 -44.92
N SER A 2 -49.72 5.65 -43.65
CA SER A 2 -49.11 6.41 -42.55
C SER A 2 -47.68 5.90 -42.36
N ARG A 3 -46.69 6.79 -42.42
CA ARG A 3 -45.32 6.41 -42.04
C ARG A 3 -45.31 6.26 -40.52
N GLU A 4 -45.21 5.02 -40.04
CA GLU A 4 -44.87 4.77 -38.65
C GLU A 4 -43.51 5.39 -38.39
N THR A 5 -43.47 6.45 -37.58
CA THR A 5 -42.24 6.90 -36.96
C THR A 5 -41.82 5.80 -35.97
N GLN A 6 -40.96 4.88 -36.41
CA GLN A 6 -40.22 4.03 -35.48
C GLN A 6 -39.40 4.96 -34.58
N ASN A 7 -39.92 5.20 -33.37
CA ASN A 7 -39.17 5.84 -32.30
C ASN A 7 -38.03 4.89 -31.91
N PHE A 8 -36.89 4.99 -32.59
CA PHE A 8 -35.67 4.36 -32.14
C PHE A 8 -35.29 4.99 -30.80
N LYS A 9 -35.59 4.29 -29.72
CA LYS A 9 -35.17 4.65 -28.37
C LYS A 9 -33.64 4.50 -28.33
N SER A 10 -32.95 5.59 -28.64
CA SER A 10 -31.48 5.70 -28.54
C SER A 10 -31.06 5.36 -27.10
N ILE A 11 -30.36 4.25 -26.90
CA ILE A 11 -29.80 3.88 -25.60
C ILE A 11 -28.51 4.70 -25.44
N PRO A 12 -28.40 5.58 -24.43
CA PRO A 12 -27.18 6.37 -24.25
C PRO A 12 -25.97 5.47 -23.97
N PRO A 13 -24.75 5.89 -24.36
CA PRO A 13 -23.54 5.15 -24.00
C PRO A 13 -23.40 5.05 -22.48
N GLU A 14 -22.91 3.91 -21.99
CA GLU A 14 -22.79 3.61 -20.57
C GLU A 14 -21.33 3.30 -20.21
N ILE A 15 -20.82 3.91 -19.14
CA ILE A 15 -19.51 3.58 -18.58
C ILE A 15 -19.73 2.73 -17.32
N SER A 16 -19.21 1.50 -17.36
CA SER A 16 -19.37 0.53 -16.28
C SER A 16 -18.06 -0.13 -15.87
N GLY A 17 -18.05 -0.78 -14.72
CA GLY A 17 -16.92 -1.57 -14.26
C GLY A 17 -17.03 -1.97 -12.81
N LYS A 18 -15.93 -2.46 -12.25
CA LYS A 18 -15.83 -2.87 -10.85
C LYS A 18 -14.72 -2.14 -10.12
N VAL A 19 -14.94 -1.90 -8.83
CA VAL A 19 -13.91 -1.45 -7.90
C VAL A 19 -13.66 -2.55 -6.89
N ILE A 20 -12.49 -3.18 -6.98
CA ILE A 20 -12.13 -4.36 -6.18
C ILE A 20 -10.86 -4.12 -5.35
N ASN A 21 -10.70 -4.86 -4.26
CA ASN A 21 -9.44 -4.87 -3.53
C ASN A 21 -8.43 -5.87 -4.14
N LYS A 22 -7.22 -5.96 -3.55
CA LYS A 22 -6.17 -6.92 -3.96
C LYS A 22 -6.64 -8.39 -3.99
N LYS A 23 -7.64 -8.75 -3.21
CA LYS A 23 -8.19 -10.11 -3.11
C LYS A 23 -9.38 -10.35 -4.07
N GLY A 24 -9.69 -9.39 -4.95
CA GLY A 24 -10.83 -9.48 -5.87
C GLY A 24 -12.19 -9.20 -5.23
N LYS A 25 -12.25 -8.82 -3.95
CA LYS A 25 -13.53 -8.48 -3.29
C LYS A 25 -13.96 -7.06 -3.68
N GLY A 26 -15.22 -6.93 -4.08
CA GLY A 26 -15.88 -5.65 -4.36
C GLY A 26 -15.84 -4.68 -3.18
N ILE A 27 -15.70 -3.39 -3.49
CA ILE A 27 -15.70 -2.30 -2.52
C ILE A 27 -16.93 -1.44 -2.78
N LYS A 28 -17.94 -1.57 -1.90
CA LYS A 28 -19.15 -0.73 -1.89
C LYS A 28 -18.85 0.74 -1.65
N ASP A 29 -19.73 1.65 -2.03
CA ASP A 29 -19.70 3.08 -1.69
C ASP A 29 -18.39 3.79 -2.07
N VAL A 30 -17.75 3.36 -3.17
CA VAL A 30 -16.71 4.14 -3.84
C VAL A 30 -17.41 5.15 -4.72
N ILE A 31 -17.10 6.43 -4.56
CA ILE A 31 -17.67 7.50 -5.38
C ILE A 31 -16.84 7.61 -6.65
N LEU A 32 -17.45 7.38 -7.81
CA LEU A 32 -16.86 7.68 -9.12
C LEU A 32 -17.33 9.06 -9.55
N THR A 33 -16.38 9.99 -9.76
CA THR A 33 -16.68 11.33 -10.27
C THR A 33 -16.29 11.42 -11.74
N PHE A 34 -17.26 11.78 -12.58
CA PHE A 34 -17.10 12.00 -14.00
C PHE A 34 -16.80 13.48 -14.21
N LEU A 35 -15.65 13.77 -14.81
CA LEU A 35 -15.19 15.11 -15.13
C LEU A 35 -15.26 15.29 -16.65
N ASN A 36 -15.78 16.42 -17.12
CA ASN A 36 -15.71 16.79 -18.53
C ASN A 36 -14.25 17.14 -18.94
N GLU A 37 -14.03 17.47 -20.22
CA GLU A 37 -12.69 17.84 -20.72
C GLU A 37 -12.08 19.08 -20.03
N GLU A 38 -12.91 19.96 -19.47
CA GLU A 38 -12.49 21.14 -18.69
C GLU A 38 -12.11 20.78 -17.24
N GLY A 39 -12.28 19.51 -16.83
CA GLY A 39 -12.02 19.05 -15.47
C GLY A 39 -13.13 19.38 -14.46
N THR A 40 -14.29 19.86 -14.93
CA THR A 40 -15.46 20.15 -14.10
C THR A 40 -16.28 18.88 -13.90
N ALA A 41 -16.73 18.63 -12.67
CA ALA A 41 -17.58 17.48 -12.39
C ALA A 41 -18.92 17.60 -13.13
N SER A 42 -19.16 16.68 -14.06
CA SER A 42 -20.43 16.59 -14.77
C SER A 42 -21.42 15.73 -13.96
N GLU A 43 -20.99 14.55 -13.49
CA GLU A 43 -21.84 13.58 -12.82
C GLU A 43 -21.09 12.69 -11.81
N LYS A 44 -21.82 11.93 -10.99
CA LYS A 44 -21.26 10.98 -10.02
C LYS A 44 -22.11 9.72 -9.91
N THR A 45 -21.47 8.58 -9.67
CA THR A 45 -22.13 7.32 -9.29
C THR A 45 -21.37 6.65 -8.16
N ASN A 46 -22.00 5.68 -7.48
CA ASN A 46 -21.40 4.92 -6.40
C ASN A 46 -21.38 3.43 -6.73
N THR A 47 -20.39 2.72 -6.21
CA THR A 47 -20.37 1.25 -6.32
C THR A 47 -21.36 0.56 -5.39
N ASP A 48 -21.93 -0.53 -5.87
CA ASP A 48 -22.81 -1.42 -5.12
C ASP A 48 -22.05 -2.40 -4.19
N GLU A 49 -22.75 -3.36 -3.57
CA GLU A 49 -22.15 -4.32 -2.63
C GLU A 49 -21.10 -5.23 -3.28
N LYS A 50 -21.23 -5.49 -4.58
CA LYS A 50 -20.29 -6.26 -5.40
C LYS A 50 -19.15 -5.40 -5.95
N GLY A 51 -19.16 -4.10 -5.67
CA GLY A 51 -18.21 -3.13 -6.19
C GLY A 51 -18.51 -2.70 -7.62
N GLU A 52 -19.66 -3.05 -8.18
CA GLU A 52 -20.07 -2.70 -9.54
C GLU A 52 -20.54 -1.24 -9.58
N TYR A 53 -20.17 -0.52 -10.63
CA TYR A 53 -20.70 0.80 -10.93
C TYR A 53 -21.12 0.88 -12.39
N SER A 54 -22.08 1.77 -12.65
CA SER A 54 -22.55 2.11 -13.98
C SER A 54 -23.05 3.55 -13.96
N LEU A 55 -22.82 4.27 -15.05
CA LEU A 55 -23.40 5.58 -15.33
C LEU A 55 -23.57 5.77 -16.84
N GLU A 56 -24.75 6.21 -17.25
CA GLU A 56 -25.04 6.63 -18.62
C GLU A 56 -24.42 8.02 -18.86
N VAL A 57 -23.79 8.21 -20.03
CA VAL A 57 -23.20 9.49 -20.44
C VAL A 57 -23.81 9.96 -21.75
N LEU A 58 -23.66 11.24 -22.06
CA LEU A 58 -24.13 11.80 -23.32
C LEU A 58 -23.38 11.20 -24.51
N ASN A 59 -24.05 11.16 -25.67
CA ASN A 59 -23.38 10.78 -26.91
C ASN A 59 -22.26 11.78 -27.24
N ASN A 60 -21.14 11.26 -27.73
CA ASN A 60 -19.86 11.95 -27.92
C ASN A 60 -19.20 12.49 -26.64
N TRP A 61 -19.56 11.98 -25.46
CA TRP A 61 -18.89 12.39 -24.22
C TRP A 61 -17.40 12.04 -24.24
N SER A 62 -16.61 12.99 -23.77
CA SER A 62 -15.18 12.85 -23.51
C SER A 62 -14.89 13.45 -22.14
N GLY A 63 -13.96 12.82 -21.42
CA GLY A 63 -13.69 13.22 -20.05
C GLY A 63 -12.92 12.18 -19.28
N SER A 64 -12.97 12.28 -17.96
CA SER A 64 -12.27 11.34 -17.07
C SER A 64 -13.13 10.89 -15.90
N VAL A 65 -12.89 9.66 -15.44
CA VAL A 65 -13.54 9.09 -14.26
C VAL A 65 -12.50 8.95 -13.16
N THR A 66 -12.79 9.53 -12.00
CA THR A 66 -11.91 9.51 -10.82
C THR A 66 -12.62 8.86 -9.63
N PRO A 67 -12.16 7.68 -9.15
CA PRO A 67 -12.67 7.06 -7.93
C PRO A 67 -12.19 7.76 -6.66
N LYS A 68 -13.06 7.83 -5.64
CA LYS A 68 -12.74 8.38 -4.33
C LYS A 68 -13.48 7.64 -3.22
N LYS A 69 -12.72 7.20 -2.22
CA LYS A 69 -13.22 6.70 -0.95
C LYS A 69 -12.21 6.96 0.15
N LYS A 70 -12.68 7.39 1.32
CA LYS A 70 -11.82 7.67 2.48
C LYS A 70 -11.00 6.43 2.85
N ARG A 71 -9.70 6.62 3.12
CA ARG A 71 -8.72 5.55 3.45
C ARG A 71 -8.47 4.56 2.30
N TYR A 72 -8.77 4.89 1.06
CA TYR A 72 -8.38 4.10 -0.11
C TYR A 72 -7.52 4.90 -1.09
N ILE A 73 -6.61 4.22 -1.75
CA ILE A 73 -5.91 4.69 -2.97
C ILE A 73 -6.32 3.76 -4.11
N PHE A 74 -6.58 4.33 -5.29
CA PHE A 74 -7.09 3.62 -6.46
C PHE A 74 -6.04 3.54 -7.57
N TYR A 75 -6.06 2.42 -8.30
CA TYR A 75 -5.19 2.12 -9.42
C TYR A 75 -6.04 1.63 -10.61
N PRO A 76 -6.01 2.35 -11.75
CA PRO A 76 -5.39 3.67 -11.92
C PRO A 76 -6.08 4.75 -11.06
N ALA A 77 -5.43 5.89 -10.85
CA ALA A 77 -6.02 6.99 -10.06
C ALA A 77 -7.15 7.72 -10.80
N LYS A 78 -7.13 7.69 -12.13
CA LYS A 78 -8.17 8.16 -13.04
C LYS A 78 -8.15 7.34 -14.32
N ARG A 79 -9.26 7.32 -15.06
CA ARG A 79 -9.32 6.81 -16.44
C ARG A 79 -9.88 7.90 -17.35
N ASP A 80 -9.24 8.09 -18.50
CA ASP A 80 -9.68 9.05 -19.50
C ASP A 80 -10.45 8.30 -20.61
N TYR A 81 -11.53 8.88 -21.10
CA TYR A 81 -12.42 8.35 -22.14
C TYR A 81 -12.59 9.40 -23.24
N GLN A 82 -12.70 8.96 -24.50
CA GLN A 82 -12.81 9.85 -25.65
C GLN A 82 -13.89 9.38 -26.61
N ASN A 83 -14.70 10.34 -27.06
CA ASN A 83 -15.71 10.16 -28.11
C ASN A 83 -16.60 8.94 -27.84
N MET A 84 -17.18 8.89 -26.65
CA MET A 84 -18.11 7.85 -26.22
C MET A 84 -19.33 7.86 -27.13
N SER A 85 -19.69 6.71 -27.70
CA SER A 85 -20.86 6.62 -28.59
C SER A 85 -21.55 5.28 -28.44
N ILE A 86 -22.82 5.23 -28.83
CA ILE A 86 -23.70 4.06 -28.72
C ILE A 86 -23.11 2.86 -29.47
N ASP A 87 -22.48 3.11 -30.62
CA ASP A 87 -21.91 2.07 -31.48
C ASP A 87 -20.64 1.42 -30.90
N LYS A 88 -19.99 2.06 -29.92
CA LYS A 88 -18.73 1.57 -29.31
C LYS A 88 -18.94 0.55 -28.18
N GLY A 89 -20.17 0.18 -27.85
CA GLY A 89 -20.49 -0.71 -26.73
C GLY A 89 -20.23 -0.07 -25.36
N LYS A 90 -20.29 -0.87 -24.29
CA LYS A 90 -20.02 -0.42 -22.91
C LYS A 90 -18.52 -0.53 -22.62
N PRO A 91 -17.74 0.57 -22.58
CA PRO A 91 -16.35 0.44 -22.17
C PRO A 91 -16.28 0.09 -20.69
N GLU A 92 -15.49 -0.95 -20.41
CA GLU A 92 -15.22 -1.42 -19.07
C GLU A 92 -13.97 -0.76 -18.49
N GLY A 93 -14.04 -0.37 -17.21
CA GLY A 93 -13.02 0.45 -16.57
C GLY A 93 -12.66 0.04 -15.15
N ASP A 94 -12.33 -1.23 -14.90
CA ASP A 94 -12.06 -1.69 -13.54
C ASP A 94 -10.99 -0.88 -12.80
N TYR A 95 -11.23 -0.65 -11.52
CA TYR A 95 -10.29 -0.08 -10.58
C TYR A 95 -9.92 -1.10 -9.52
N LYS A 96 -8.66 -1.07 -9.11
CA LYS A 96 -8.24 -1.77 -7.91
C LYS A 96 -7.91 -0.76 -6.81
N ALA A 97 -8.25 -1.07 -5.56
CA ALA A 97 -7.99 -0.18 -4.45
C ALA A 97 -7.22 -0.87 -3.31
N VAL A 98 -6.40 -0.08 -2.63
CA VAL A 98 -5.64 -0.47 -1.44
C VAL A 98 -5.99 0.43 -0.27
N LEU A 99 -6.04 -0.15 0.93
CA LEU A 99 -6.24 0.64 2.15
C LEU A 99 -5.03 1.54 2.39
N ASN A 100 -5.30 2.84 2.54
CA ASN A 100 -4.34 3.84 2.95
C ASN A 100 -4.53 4.18 4.43
N LEU A 101 -4.06 3.26 5.28
CA LEU A 101 -4.05 3.46 6.72
C LEU A 101 -2.92 4.41 7.11
N LYS A 102 -3.20 5.31 8.06
CA LYS A 102 -2.20 6.20 8.64
C LYS A 102 -1.28 5.46 9.59
N PHE A 103 -1.83 4.56 10.41
CA PHE A 103 -1.05 3.70 11.29
C PHE A 103 -0.68 2.39 10.58
N PHE A 104 0.52 1.91 10.82
CA PHE A 104 0.96 0.60 10.36
C PHE A 104 1.84 -0.09 11.40
N VAL A 105 1.89 -1.42 11.31
CA VAL A 105 2.84 -2.29 12.01
C VAL A 105 3.54 -3.13 10.96
N SER A 106 4.85 -3.32 11.08
CA SER A 106 5.64 -4.15 10.19
C SER A 106 6.64 -4.99 10.96
N VAL A 107 6.88 -6.21 10.48
CA VAL A 107 8.00 -7.06 10.91
C VAL A 107 9.07 -6.99 9.83
N THR A 108 10.31 -6.71 10.23
CA THR A 108 11.47 -6.64 9.34
C THR A 108 12.57 -7.55 9.84
N GLY A 109 13.25 -8.23 8.93
CA GLY A 109 14.49 -8.94 9.20
C GLY A 109 15.64 -8.13 8.64
N ASN A 110 16.52 -7.63 9.51
CA ASN A 110 17.68 -6.85 9.10
C ASN A 110 18.90 -7.78 9.11
N TYR A 111 19.74 -7.73 8.07
CA TYR A 111 21.00 -8.45 8.04
C TYR A 111 22.14 -7.44 8.09
N ARG A 112 22.95 -7.50 9.15
CA ARG A 112 24.03 -6.57 9.41
C ARG A 112 25.37 -7.20 9.03
N VAL A 113 26.05 -6.59 8.06
CA VAL A 113 27.39 -6.99 7.62
C VAL A 113 28.43 -6.10 8.30
N PRO A 114 29.29 -6.63 9.18
CA PRO A 114 30.34 -5.84 9.82
C PRO A 114 31.41 -5.37 8.84
N SER A 115 31.81 -4.09 8.92
CA SER A 115 32.80 -3.50 8.02
C SER A 115 34.26 -3.61 8.52
N GLY A 116 34.54 -3.98 9.77
CA GLY A 116 35.90 -4.04 10.34
C GLY A 116 36.33 -5.41 10.88
N GLU A 117 37.61 -5.78 10.69
CA GLU A 117 38.21 -7.04 11.18
C GLU A 117 38.06 -7.22 12.70
N ASN A 118 38.25 -6.14 13.47
CA ASN A 118 38.09 -6.16 14.93
C ASN A 118 36.65 -6.49 15.35
N PHE A 119 35.64 -6.05 14.60
CA PHE A 119 34.23 -6.35 14.90
C PHE A 119 33.88 -7.80 14.58
N LYS A 120 34.40 -8.34 13.47
CA LYS A 120 34.23 -9.75 13.09
C LYS A 120 34.81 -10.71 14.13
N ASN A 121 35.92 -10.32 14.76
CA ASN A 121 36.60 -11.13 15.79
C ASN A 121 35.83 -11.25 17.11
N PHE A 122 35.03 -10.23 17.48
CA PHE A 122 34.26 -10.19 18.73
C PHE A 122 32.79 -10.60 18.57
N TYR A 123 32.10 -10.20 17.48
CA TYR A 123 30.65 -10.41 17.32
C TYR A 123 30.29 -11.53 16.32
N GLY A 124 31.28 -12.07 15.60
CA GLY A 124 31.10 -13.09 14.54
C GLY A 124 30.81 -12.49 13.17
N SER A 125 30.65 -13.36 12.17
CA SER A 125 30.67 -12.98 10.76
C SER A 125 29.41 -12.28 10.26
N ASP A 126 28.23 -12.54 10.81
CA ASP A 126 26.96 -11.92 10.41
C ASP A 126 25.93 -11.88 11.54
N ILE A 127 25.05 -10.88 11.55
CA ILE A 127 23.98 -10.72 12.55
C ILE A 127 22.62 -10.54 11.85
N PHE A 128 21.65 -11.39 12.19
CA PHE A 128 20.26 -11.23 11.79
C PHE A 128 19.45 -10.62 12.94
N ASP A 129 18.94 -9.41 12.71
CA ASP A 129 18.25 -8.58 13.68
C ASP A 129 16.76 -8.45 13.29
N PRO A 130 15.85 -9.25 13.86
CA PRO A 130 14.42 -9.06 13.65
C PRO A 130 13.92 -7.83 14.43
N GLU A 131 12.98 -7.12 13.85
CA GLU A 131 12.44 -5.88 14.40
C GLU A 131 10.95 -5.74 14.10
N ILE A 132 10.19 -5.36 15.12
CA ILE A 132 8.79 -4.94 14.97
C ILE A 132 8.77 -3.43 14.98
N LYS A 133 8.21 -2.81 13.94
CA LYS A 133 8.04 -1.36 13.83
C LYS A 133 6.56 -1.00 13.89
N ALA A 134 6.24 0.10 14.57
CA ALA A 134 4.98 0.79 14.47
C ALA A 134 5.21 2.21 13.93
N GLY A 135 4.33 2.71 13.07
CA GLY A 135 4.49 4.03 12.48
C GLY A 135 3.20 4.75 12.17
N TYR A 136 3.32 6.06 11.97
CA TYR A 136 2.22 6.97 11.66
C TYR A 136 2.56 7.87 10.47
N LYS A 137 1.77 7.76 9.40
CA LYS A 137 1.81 8.65 8.23
C LYS A 137 1.15 9.98 8.55
N PHE A 138 1.95 11.03 8.60
CA PHE A 138 1.48 12.37 8.92
C PHE A 138 1.19 13.20 7.67
N TYR A 139 1.87 12.96 6.54
CA TYR A 139 1.66 13.70 5.30
C TYR A 139 2.07 12.91 4.05
N ARG A 140 1.15 12.72 3.11
CA ARG A 140 1.40 11.95 1.87
C ARG A 140 2.10 10.61 2.17
N GLY A 141 3.29 10.38 1.61
CA GLY A 141 4.13 9.22 1.86
C GLY A 141 5.02 9.31 3.10
N PHE A 142 5.11 10.47 3.76
CA PHE A 142 5.96 10.68 4.93
C PHE A 142 5.34 10.11 6.22
N TYR A 143 6.17 9.43 7.01
CA TYR A 143 5.80 8.87 8.30
C TYR A 143 6.93 8.94 9.32
N VAL A 144 6.53 8.95 10.58
CA VAL A 144 7.40 8.62 11.72
C VAL A 144 7.23 7.15 12.06
N TRP A 145 8.28 6.52 12.58
CA TRP A 145 8.23 5.14 13.05
C TRP A 145 9.09 4.96 14.30
N GLY A 146 8.67 4.02 15.14
CA GLY A 146 9.46 3.50 16.25
C GLY A 146 9.48 1.98 16.15
N GLY A 147 10.60 1.37 16.50
CA GLY A 147 10.78 -0.07 16.43
C GLY A 147 11.45 -0.63 17.67
N TYR A 148 11.19 -1.91 17.87
CA TYR A 148 11.80 -2.73 18.91
C TYR A 148 12.32 -4.00 18.26
N GLY A 149 13.62 -4.24 18.43
CA GLY A 149 14.26 -5.46 18.00
C GLY A 149 14.82 -6.25 19.16
N PHE A 150 14.82 -7.56 19.00
CA PHE A 150 15.31 -8.51 19.99
C PHE A 150 16.09 -9.59 19.27
N PHE A 151 17.24 -9.96 19.81
CA PHE A 151 18.09 -11.00 19.27
C PHE A 151 18.67 -11.85 20.40
N SER A 152 18.76 -13.15 20.16
CA SER A 152 19.35 -14.11 21.10
C SER A 152 20.38 -14.94 20.34
N LYS A 153 21.65 -14.85 20.73
CA LYS A 153 22.73 -15.70 20.20
C LYS A 153 23.29 -16.55 21.32
N SER A 154 23.29 -17.86 21.14
CA SER A 154 24.02 -18.77 22.01
C SER A 154 25.43 -18.94 21.45
N GLY A 155 26.46 -18.81 22.29
CA GLY A 155 27.85 -19.04 21.90
C GLY A 155 28.68 -19.52 23.08
N GLU A 156 29.83 -20.13 22.79
CA GLU A 156 30.83 -20.45 23.83
C GLU A 156 31.74 -19.24 24.03
N SER A 157 31.93 -18.80 25.28
CA SER A 157 32.93 -17.76 25.54
C SER A 157 34.33 -18.34 25.28
N LYS A 158 35.16 -17.62 24.50
CA LYS A 158 36.54 -18.06 24.19
C LYS A 158 37.44 -18.13 25.45
N VAL A 159 37.03 -17.50 26.55
CA VAL A 159 37.80 -17.38 27.79
C VAL A 159 37.46 -18.48 28.79
N PHE A 160 36.18 -18.85 28.93
CA PHE A 160 35.75 -19.81 29.95
C PHE A 160 35.16 -21.12 29.39
N LYS A 161 34.97 -21.24 28.06
CA LYS A 161 34.31 -22.39 27.41
C LYS A 161 32.93 -22.72 28.00
N GLU A 162 32.25 -21.71 28.54
CA GLU A 162 30.90 -21.85 29.09
C GLU A 162 29.85 -21.44 28.05
N PRO A 163 28.70 -22.13 28.01
CA PRO A 163 27.58 -21.75 27.15
C PRO A 163 27.05 -20.40 27.62
N THR A 164 27.33 -19.35 26.87
CA THR A 164 26.87 -17.99 27.16
C THR A 164 25.71 -17.65 26.23
N LYS A 165 24.58 -17.24 26.82
CA LYS A 165 23.44 -16.73 26.07
C LYS A 165 23.49 -15.22 26.05
N TRP A 166 23.65 -14.66 24.85
CA TRP A 166 23.71 -13.22 24.63
C TRP A 166 22.33 -12.76 24.17
N GLN A 167 21.63 -12.01 25.01
CA GLN A 167 20.40 -11.32 24.64
C GLN A 167 20.71 -9.85 24.35
N GLN A 168 20.41 -9.43 23.13
CA GLN A 168 20.59 -8.07 22.67
C GLN A 168 19.23 -7.52 22.27
N GLU A 169 18.93 -6.33 22.74
CA GLU A 169 17.70 -5.62 22.43
C GLU A 169 18.05 -4.24 21.90
N PHE A 170 17.17 -3.69 21.07
CA PHE A 170 17.35 -2.34 20.60
C PHE A 170 16.02 -1.61 20.42
N LEU A 171 16.09 -0.31 20.66
CA LEU A 171 15.05 0.65 20.32
C LEU A 171 15.53 1.44 19.11
N SER A 172 14.63 1.62 18.16
CA SER A 172 14.87 2.37 16.94
C SER A 172 13.77 3.41 16.76
N LEU A 173 14.14 4.56 16.22
CA LEU A 173 13.24 5.69 16.01
C LEU A 173 13.64 6.38 14.71
N GLY A 174 12.69 6.78 13.87
CA GLY A 174 13.05 7.42 12.62
C GLY A 174 11.93 8.04 11.83
N LEU A 175 12.33 8.51 10.66
CA LEU A 175 11.49 9.05 9.61
C LEU A 175 11.56 8.13 8.40
N GLY A 176 10.51 8.12 7.61
CA GLY A 176 10.51 7.44 6.34
C GLY A 176 9.57 8.06 5.33
N TYR A 177 9.80 7.69 4.08
CA TYR A 177 8.92 7.97 2.96
C TYR A 177 8.57 6.67 2.25
N TYR A 178 7.33 6.54 1.81
CA TYR A 178 6.85 5.39 1.05
C TYR A 178 5.86 5.84 -0.02
N GLU A 179 5.98 5.20 -1.19
CA GLU A 179 5.10 5.47 -2.33
C GLU A 179 4.78 4.18 -3.09
N ASN A 180 3.51 4.06 -3.50
CA ASN A 180 3.02 2.99 -4.35
C ASN A 180 2.93 3.48 -5.79
N LEU A 181 3.74 2.87 -6.66
CA LEU A 181 3.73 3.15 -8.10
C LEU A 181 2.63 2.35 -8.81
N SER A 182 2.26 1.20 -8.25
CA SER A 182 1.14 0.37 -8.70
C SER A 182 0.45 -0.31 -7.52
N ILE A 183 -0.54 -1.15 -7.79
CA ILE A 183 -1.14 -1.96 -6.74
C ILE A 183 -0.17 -3.02 -6.18
N THR A 184 0.82 -3.48 -6.94
CA THR A 184 1.77 -4.53 -6.52
C THR A 184 3.14 -3.99 -6.15
N PHE A 185 3.54 -2.85 -6.71
CA PHE A 185 4.89 -2.33 -6.60
C PHE A 185 4.93 -0.94 -5.95
N GLY A 186 5.87 -0.77 -5.03
CA GLY A 186 6.15 0.48 -4.35
C GLY A 186 7.55 0.45 -3.75
N TRP A 187 8.02 1.60 -3.28
CA TRP A 187 9.34 1.75 -2.68
C TRP A 187 9.23 2.49 -1.34
N LYS A 188 10.20 2.25 -0.46
CA LYS A 188 10.34 2.96 0.81
C LYS A 188 11.79 3.34 1.07
N ALA A 189 11.99 4.47 1.74
CA ALA A 189 13.26 4.90 2.29
C ALA A 189 13.05 5.28 3.76
N GLU A 190 13.96 4.85 4.62
CA GLU A 190 13.89 5.06 6.07
C GLU A 190 15.25 5.58 6.56
N VAL A 191 15.22 6.56 7.47
CA VAL A 191 16.40 7.05 8.21
C VAL A 191 16.04 7.12 9.68
N GLY A 192 16.97 6.79 10.57
CA GLY A 192 16.68 6.73 11.99
C GLY A 192 17.89 6.58 12.87
N VAL A 193 17.63 6.61 14.17
CA VAL A 193 18.59 6.37 15.25
C VAL A 193 18.30 5.03 15.89
N LEU A 194 19.36 4.39 16.40
CA LEU A 194 19.33 3.08 17.03
C LEU A 194 20.00 3.19 18.40
N LYS A 195 19.31 2.77 19.46
CA LYS A 195 19.89 2.57 20.80
C LYS A 195 19.90 1.08 21.09
N VAL A 196 21.09 0.55 21.36
CA VAL A 196 21.31 -0.88 21.64
C VAL A 196 21.68 -1.04 23.10
N TRP A 197 21.16 -2.06 23.76
CA TRP A 197 21.60 -2.49 25.09
C TRP A 197 21.78 -4.01 25.14
N TYR A 198 22.58 -4.45 26.10
CA TYR A 198 23.03 -5.83 26.26
C TYR A 198 22.63 -6.33 27.64
N THR A 199 22.06 -7.53 27.69
CA THR A 199 21.82 -8.25 28.94
C THR A 199 22.58 -9.57 28.87
N GLU A 200 23.57 -9.73 29.74
CA GLU A 200 24.28 -11.01 29.92
C GLU A 200 23.56 -11.81 31.01
N GLU A 201 23.03 -12.98 30.67
CA GLU A 201 22.62 -13.99 31.66
C GLU A 201 23.77 -14.99 31.83
N MET A 202 24.53 -14.85 32.91
CA MET A 202 25.52 -15.85 33.33
C MET A 202 24.78 -16.97 34.07
N SER A 203 24.71 -18.15 33.47
CA SER A 203 24.25 -19.35 34.16
C SER A 203 25.35 -19.85 35.09
N TYR A 204 25.32 -19.42 36.35
CA TYR A 204 26.14 -20.05 37.39
C TYR A 204 25.62 -21.48 37.62
N ILE A 205 26.36 -22.47 37.17
CA ILE A 205 26.20 -23.85 37.64
C ILE A 205 26.92 -23.92 38.99
N VAL A 206 26.17 -24.07 40.08
CA VAL A 206 26.67 -24.38 41.42
C VAL A 206 26.91 -25.88 41.53
#